data_AF-A0A0B7FG59-F1
#
_entry.id   AF-A0A0B7FG59-F1
#
_cell.length_a   1.000
_cell.length_b   1.000
_cell.length_c   1.000
_cell.angle_alpha   90.00
_cell.angle_beta   90.00
_cell.angle_gamma   90.00
#
_symmetry.space_group_name_H-M   'P 1'
#
loop_
_entity.id
_entity.type
_entity.pdbx_description
1 polymer ?
#
loop_
_entity_poly.entity_id
_entity_poly.type
_entity_poly.pdbx_seq_one_letter_code
_entity_poly.pdbx_strand_id
1 'polypeptide(L)'
;MLSLSAKRVFVSQIKPVSFFSRRGKASPAYDGHIPLNWGENAFMAVGSALAALADPRRGDMVAALGETTAGSALPRLRDQMLASSEGRALLKDRPRVNTSTVDMVALSKMPVGTWGHTYVTWLDRCGVTPDTREPVHYIDDPELAYVMTRYRECHDFYHAVCGLSVSVPSELALKVFELANFGLPSTALSALSGLSAFFPALPSPTTLAYKLSRPIRFLNPYDKPPSEPKRPLGRLTPHQRDRFVREFAPWAFRCGASARPLITAYWEKRWDQPIDDLKRELGIWDPPQVEWGKSLSEAKRERERRKALEETSKANGAEQALEV
;
A
#
# COMPACT_ATOMS: atom_id res chain seq x y z
N MET A 1 -47.26 -64.29 -13.98
CA MET A 1 -46.90 -63.94 -12.59
C MET A 1 -45.57 -63.20 -12.61
N LEU A 2 -45.60 -61.86 -12.50
CA LEU A 2 -44.43 -60.99 -12.52
C LEU A 2 -43.86 -60.89 -11.08
N SER A 3 -42.62 -61.31 -10.88
CA SER A 3 -41.89 -61.17 -9.62
C SER A 3 -41.03 -59.90 -9.66
N LEU A 4 -41.46 -58.86 -8.94
CA LEU A 4 -40.74 -57.60 -8.77
C LEU A 4 -39.79 -57.73 -7.56
N SER A 5 -38.49 -57.84 -7.81
CA SER A 5 -37.46 -57.77 -6.77
C SER A 5 -37.08 -56.32 -6.49
N ALA A 6 -37.54 -55.77 -5.38
CA ALA A 6 -37.24 -54.41 -4.93
C ALA A 6 -35.77 -54.28 -4.48
N LYS A 7 -35.00 -53.40 -5.14
CA LYS A 7 -33.67 -52.99 -4.67
C LYS A 7 -33.82 -52.00 -3.50
N ARG A 8 -33.33 -52.37 -2.32
CA ARG A 8 -33.16 -51.45 -1.19
C ARG A 8 -32.11 -50.38 -1.53
N VAL A 9 -32.53 -49.12 -1.62
CA VAL A 9 -31.64 -47.97 -1.64
C VAL A 9 -31.22 -47.68 -0.19
N PHE A 10 -29.91 -47.75 0.08
CA PHE A 10 -29.33 -47.36 1.37
C PHE A 10 -29.32 -45.83 1.45
N VAL A 11 -30.19 -45.25 2.28
CA VAL A 11 -30.13 -43.82 2.63
C VAL A 11 -29.01 -43.67 3.65
N SER A 12 -27.89 -43.05 3.27
CA SER A 12 -26.83 -42.72 4.23
C SER A 12 -27.33 -41.67 5.21
N GLN A 13 -27.33 -41.99 6.50
CA GLN A 13 -27.62 -41.02 7.56
C GLN A 13 -26.61 -39.88 7.52
N ILE A 14 -27.08 -38.66 7.29
CA ILE A 14 -26.32 -37.42 7.44
C ILE A 14 -26.02 -37.26 8.93
N LYS A 15 -24.74 -37.38 9.32
CA LYS A 15 -24.31 -37.07 10.69
C LYS A 15 -24.46 -35.55 10.90
N PRO A 16 -25.03 -35.08 12.02
CA PRO A 16 -25.07 -33.66 12.31
C PRO A 16 -23.63 -33.15 12.47
N VAL A 17 -23.28 -32.12 11.69
CA VAL A 17 -22.02 -31.40 11.82
C VAL A 17 -22.03 -30.70 13.17
N SER A 18 -21.30 -31.27 14.12
CA SER A 18 -21.03 -30.63 15.41
C SER A 18 -20.28 -29.32 15.17
N PHE A 19 -20.95 -28.20 15.44
CA PHE A 19 -20.42 -26.84 15.24
C PHE A 19 -19.50 -26.34 16.35
N PHE A 20 -19.11 -27.19 17.30
CA PHE A 20 -18.24 -26.80 18.40
C PHE A 20 -17.19 -27.88 18.67
N SER A 21 -16.18 -27.94 17.81
CA SER A 21 -14.87 -28.46 18.20
C SER A 21 -14.03 -27.30 18.73
N ARG A 22 -13.72 -27.35 20.04
CA ARG A 22 -12.73 -26.48 20.69
C ARG A 22 -11.40 -26.59 19.93
N ARG A 23 -11.04 -25.56 19.15
CA ARG A 23 -9.74 -25.46 18.47
C ARG A 23 -8.62 -25.30 19.51
N GLY A 24 -7.70 -26.27 19.55
CA GLY A 24 -6.36 -26.02 20.08
C GLY A 24 -5.71 -24.90 19.27
N LYS A 25 -4.88 -24.05 19.91
CA LYS A 25 -4.09 -23.03 19.22
C LYS A 25 -3.33 -23.70 18.07
N ALA A 26 -3.67 -23.35 16.83
CA ALA A 26 -2.98 -23.87 15.67
C ALA A 26 -1.49 -23.48 15.76
N SER A 27 -0.59 -24.39 15.38
CA SER A 27 0.84 -24.04 15.30
C SER A 27 1.07 -23.08 14.12
N PRO A 28 2.06 -22.17 14.21
CA PRO A 28 2.45 -21.32 13.09
C PRO A 28 2.77 -22.16 11.83
N ALA A 29 2.30 -21.72 10.66
CA ALA A 29 2.51 -22.42 9.39
C ALA A 29 3.87 -22.07 8.74
N TYR A 30 4.45 -20.94 9.15
CA TYR A 30 5.75 -20.42 8.77
C TYR A 30 6.23 -19.45 9.86
N ASP A 31 7.48 -19.00 9.76
CA ASP A 31 8.06 -18.04 10.71
C ASP A 31 7.28 -16.73 10.73
N GLY A 32 6.94 -16.25 11.91
CA GLY A 32 6.09 -15.05 12.09
C GLY A 32 4.58 -15.26 11.87
N HIS A 33 4.11 -16.46 11.49
CA HIS A 33 2.67 -16.72 11.31
C HIS A 33 1.89 -16.66 12.64
N ILE A 34 0.80 -15.89 12.66
CA ILE A 34 -0.13 -15.73 13.77
C ILE A 34 -1.51 -16.23 13.31
N PRO A 35 -1.90 -17.46 13.65
CA PRO A 35 -3.19 -18.01 13.24
C PRO A 35 -4.33 -17.31 13.98
N LEU A 36 -5.32 -16.83 13.23
CA LEU A 36 -6.51 -16.19 13.78
C LEU A 36 -7.74 -17.05 13.54
N ASN A 37 -8.63 -17.15 14.53
CA ASN A 37 -9.99 -17.62 14.28
C ASN A 37 -10.81 -16.53 13.58
N TRP A 38 -12.00 -16.87 13.08
CA TRP A 38 -12.82 -15.92 12.30
C TRP A 38 -13.17 -14.63 13.08
N GLY A 39 -13.39 -14.74 14.39
CA GLY A 39 -13.73 -13.60 15.26
C GLY A 39 -12.52 -12.74 15.56
N GLU A 40 -11.36 -13.34 15.82
CA GLU A 40 -10.07 -12.64 15.95
C GLU A 40 -9.70 -11.92 14.64
N ASN A 41 -9.89 -12.58 13.50
CA ASN A 41 -9.66 -12.00 12.17
C ASN A 41 -10.59 -10.79 11.92
N ALA A 42 -11.88 -10.92 12.23
CA ALA A 42 -12.83 -9.82 12.10
C ALA A 42 -12.47 -8.63 13.02
N PHE A 43 -12.09 -8.92 14.27
CA PHE A 43 -11.62 -7.90 15.21
C PHE A 43 -10.36 -7.20 14.69
N MET A 44 -9.38 -7.95 14.20
CA MET A 44 -8.16 -7.41 13.62
C MET A 44 -8.44 -6.56 12.39
N ALA A 45 -9.33 -6.99 11.49
CA ALA A 45 -9.72 -6.23 10.31
C ALA A 45 -10.34 -4.87 10.70
N VAL A 46 -11.32 -4.87 11.61
CA VAL A 46 -12.01 -3.65 12.06
C VAL A 46 -11.06 -2.72 12.81
N GLY A 47 -10.29 -3.25 13.75
CA GLY A 47 -9.32 -2.48 14.53
C GLY A 47 -8.25 -1.85 13.64
N SER A 48 -7.71 -2.62 12.69
CA SER A 48 -6.70 -2.14 11.73
C SER A 48 -7.27 -1.08 10.78
N ALA A 49 -8.52 -1.22 10.32
CA ALA A 49 -9.18 -0.21 9.52
C ALA A 49 -9.33 1.12 10.27
N LEU A 50 -9.81 1.08 11.52
CA LEU A 50 -9.95 2.28 12.35
C LEU A 50 -8.59 2.93 12.64
N ALA A 51 -7.57 2.13 12.94
CA ALA A 51 -6.22 2.62 13.19
C ALA A 51 -5.58 3.25 11.94
N ALA A 52 -5.71 2.60 10.78
CA ALA A 52 -5.19 3.12 9.50
C ALA A 52 -5.92 4.40 9.04
N LEU A 53 -7.22 4.52 9.33
CA LEU A 53 -7.97 5.76 9.08
C LEU A 53 -7.53 6.90 10.01
N ALA A 54 -7.23 6.60 11.27
CA ALA A 54 -6.77 7.58 12.24
C ALA A 54 -5.34 8.05 11.98
N ASP A 55 -4.43 7.13 11.62
CA ASP A 55 -3.05 7.43 11.25
C ASP A 55 -2.58 6.54 10.10
N PRO A 56 -2.65 7.03 8.84
CA PRO A 56 -2.22 6.29 7.66
C PRO A 56 -0.73 5.91 7.65
N ARG A 57 0.09 6.47 8.54
CA ARG A 57 1.53 6.14 8.65
C ARG A 57 1.77 4.84 9.42
N ARG A 58 0.73 4.27 10.05
CA ARG A 58 0.75 2.95 10.69
C ARG A 58 0.74 1.85 9.62
N GLY A 59 1.89 1.68 8.96
CA GLY A 59 2.08 0.68 7.90
C GLY A 59 1.76 -0.74 8.35
N ASP A 60 2.01 -1.05 9.63
CA ASP A 60 1.63 -2.30 10.30
C ASP A 60 0.11 -2.54 10.28
N MET A 61 -0.68 -1.50 10.56
CA MET A 61 -2.15 -1.59 10.54
C MET A 61 -2.69 -1.65 9.11
N VAL A 62 -2.06 -0.97 8.15
CA VAL A 62 -2.41 -1.09 6.73
C VAL A 62 -2.12 -2.50 6.22
N ALA A 63 -0.99 -3.08 6.62
CA ALA A 63 -0.61 -4.46 6.30
C ALA A 63 -1.60 -5.47 6.89
N ALA A 64 -1.91 -5.34 8.19
CA ALA A 64 -2.89 -6.17 8.87
C ALA A 64 -4.28 -6.09 8.23
N LEU A 65 -4.75 -4.88 7.89
CA LEU A 65 -6.00 -4.70 7.15
C LEU A 65 -5.96 -5.43 5.79
N GLY A 66 -4.84 -5.33 5.08
CA GLY A 66 -4.62 -6.02 3.81
C GLY A 66 -4.78 -7.53 3.95
N GLU A 67 -4.15 -8.14 4.93
CA GLU A 67 -4.15 -9.60 5.14
C GLU A 67 -5.52 -10.11 5.59
N THR A 68 -6.08 -9.47 6.61
CA THR A 68 -7.33 -9.87 7.26
C THR A 68 -8.56 -9.72 6.35
N THR A 69 -8.46 -8.88 5.31
CA THR A 69 -9.52 -8.68 4.30
C THR A 69 -9.22 -9.31 2.94
N ALA A 70 -8.06 -9.94 2.74
CA ALA A 70 -7.64 -10.42 1.42
C ALA A 70 -8.59 -11.50 0.85
N GLY A 71 -9.10 -12.38 1.72
CA GLY A 71 -10.14 -13.37 1.38
C GLY A 71 -9.82 -14.17 0.12
N SER A 72 -10.80 -14.25 -0.79
CA SER A 72 -10.69 -14.99 -2.06
C SER A 72 -9.80 -14.31 -3.12
N ALA A 73 -9.34 -13.08 -2.88
CA ALA A 73 -8.45 -12.40 -3.81
C ALA A 73 -7.08 -13.10 -3.92
N LEU A 74 -6.52 -13.61 -2.81
CA LEU A 74 -5.21 -14.27 -2.83
C LEU A 74 -5.22 -15.60 -3.63
N PRO A 75 -6.17 -16.53 -3.44
CA PRO A 75 -6.27 -17.69 -4.32
C PRO A 75 -6.39 -17.31 -5.81
N ARG A 76 -7.18 -16.29 -6.15
CA ARG A 76 -7.32 -15.81 -7.52
C ARG A 76 -5.98 -15.30 -8.09
N LEU A 77 -5.23 -14.52 -7.31
CA LEU A 77 -3.91 -14.02 -7.70
C LEU A 77 -2.89 -15.16 -7.88
N ARG A 78 -2.88 -16.13 -6.96
CA ARG A 78 -2.07 -17.35 -7.09
C ARG A 78 -2.43 -18.10 -8.38
N ASP A 79 -3.71 -18.28 -8.67
CA ASP A 79 -4.16 -19.02 -9.86
C ASP A 79 -3.75 -18.30 -11.15
N GLN A 80 -3.75 -16.96 -11.16
CA GLN A 80 -3.17 -16.16 -12.25
C GLN A 80 -1.66 -16.40 -12.40
N MET A 81 -0.91 -16.49 -11.29
CA MET A 81 0.51 -16.85 -11.34
C MET A 81 0.71 -18.25 -11.92
N LEU A 82 -0.06 -19.25 -11.46
CA LEU A 82 0.01 -20.63 -11.94
C LEU A 82 -0.33 -20.76 -13.43
N ALA A 83 -1.18 -19.90 -13.98
CA ALA A 83 -1.53 -19.89 -15.40
C ALA A 83 -0.35 -19.47 -16.31
N SER A 84 0.63 -18.73 -15.79
CA SER A 84 1.78 -18.22 -16.56
C SER A 84 3.08 -18.96 -16.24
N SER A 85 3.97 -19.15 -17.22
CA SER A 85 5.29 -19.73 -16.98
C SER A 85 6.14 -18.87 -16.03
N GLU A 86 6.08 -17.56 -16.21
CA GLU A 86 6.76 -16.57 -15.37
C GLU A 86 6.23 -16.58 -13.93
N GLY A 87 4.91 -16.60 -13.73
CA GLY A 87 4.29 -16.70 -12.41
C GLY A 87 4.57 -18.02 -11.70
N ARG A 88 4.60 -19.16 -12.43
CA ARG A 88 5.05 -20.44 -11.86
C ARG A 88 6.51 -20.39 -11.40
N ALA A 89 7.38 -19.73 -12.16
CA ALA A 89 8.76 -19.51 -11.74
C ALA A 89 8.82 -18.65 -10.47
N LEU A 90 8.00 -17.59 -10.35
CA LEU A 90 7.93 -16.77 -9.13
C LEU A 90 7.47 -17.56 -7.89
N LEU A 91 6.45 -18.42 -8.02
CA LEU A 91 5.96 -19.25 -6.92
C LEU A 91 6.99 -20.29 -6.45
N LYS A 92 7.84 -20.73 -7.37
CA LYS A 92 8.95 -21.67 -7.09
C LYS A 92 10.17 -20.96 -6.49
N ASP A 93 10.68 -19.93 -7.16
CA ASP A 93 11.94 -19.26 -6.83
C ASP A 93 11.78 -18.38 -5.58
N ARG A 94 10.56 -17.91 -5.32
CA ARG A 94 10.18 -17.03 -4.21
C ARG A 94 11.13 -15.84 -3.96
N PRO A 95 11.51 -15.05 -4.99
CA PRO A 95 12.40 -13.92 -4.81
C PRO A 95 11.82 -12.89 -3.84
N ARG A 96 12.70 -12.29 -3.05
CA ARG A 96 12.39 -11.18 -2.13
C ARG A 96 12.96 -9.89 -2.69
N VAL A 97 12.29 -8.77 -2.44
CA VAL A 97 12.75 -7.44 -2.86
C VAL A 97 13.09 -6.62 -1.62
N ASN A 98 14.38 -6.55 -1.31
CA ASN A 98 14.96 -5.71 -0.27
C ASN A 98 16.45 -5.48 -0.54
N THR A 99 17.12 -4.63 0.23
CA THR A 99 18.53 -4.28 0.02
C THR A 99 19.50 -5.44 0.27
N SER A 100 19.08 -6.51 0.95
CA SER A 100 19.90 -7.71 1.11
C SER A 100 19.88 -8.64 -0.11
N THR A 101 18.84 -8.55 -0.94
CA THR A 101 18.66 -9.40 -2.13
C THR A 101 18.86 -8.68 -3.45
N VAL A 102 18.72 -7.36 -3.46
CA VAL A 102 18.85 -6.52 -4.65
C VAL A 102 19.97 -5.50 -4.45
N ASP A 103 20.98 -5.55 -5.33
CA ASP A 103 22.12 -4.63 -5.29
C ASP A 103 21.73 -3.25 -5.85
N MET A 104 21.33 -2.34 -4.96
CA MET A 104 20.95 -0.97 -5.30
C MET A 104 22.10 -0.18 -5.95
N VAL A 105 23.35 -0.49 -5.59
CA VAL A 105 24.53 0.18 -6.16
C VAL A 105 24.72 -0.26 -7.60
N ALA A 106 24.58 -1.56 -7.90
CA ALA A 106 24.58 -2.04 -9.27
C ALA A 106 23.45 -1.40 -10.10
N LEU A 107 22.22 -1.36 -9.57
CA LEU A 107 21.08 -0.75 -10.25
C LEU A 107 21.28 0.74 -10.55
N SER A 108 21.86 1.50 -9.61
CA SER A 108 22.16 2.94 -9.82
C SER A 108 23.19 3.22 -10.91
N LYS A 109 24.03 2.23 -11.27
CA LYS A 109 25.04 2.35 -12.33
C LYS A 109 24.50 1.93 -13.70
N MET A 110 23.27 1.42 -13.77
CA MET A 110 22.68 1.00 -15.03
C MET A 110 22.36 2.21 -15.93
N PRO A 111 22.27 2.02 -17.26
CA PRO A 111 21.95 3.13 -18.16
C PRO A 111 20.62 3.80 -17.81
N VAL A 112 20.57 5.12 -17.95
CA VAL A 112 19.33 5.91 -17.82
C VAL A 112 18.31 5.37 -18.82
N GLY A 113 17.06 5.22 -18.39
CA GLY A 113 15.98 4.64 -19.19
C GLY A 113 15.83 3.12 -19.05
N THR A 114 16.72 2.45 -18.32
CA THR A 114 16.49 1.06 -17.88
C THR A 114 15.58 1.00 -16.65
N TRP A 115 14.92 -0.15 -16.45
CA TRP A 115 14.07 -0.38 -15.28
C TRP A 115 14.83 -0.23 -13.95
N GLY A 116 16.01 -0.82 -13.85
CA GLY A 116 16.84 -0.77 -12.64
C GLY A 116 17.24 0.65 -12.24
N HIS A 117 17.74 1.43 -13.20
CA HIS A 117 18.09 2.83 -12.97
C HIS A 117 16.84 3.65 -12.59
N THR A 118 15.70 3.40 -13.26
CA THR A 118 14.43 4.10 -12.98
C THR A 118 13.94 3.83 -11.56
N TYR A 119 13.98 2.58 -11.12
CA TYR A 119 13.55 2.20 -9.77
C TYR A 119 14.40 2.85 -8.68
N VAL A 120 15.73 2.79 -8.78
CA VAL A 120 16.61 3.42 -7.77
C VAL A 120 16.50 4.94 -7.78
N THR A 121 16.37 5.56 -8.95
CA THR A 121 16.12 7.01 -9.06
C THR A 121 14.80 7.39 -8.39
N TRP A 122 13.77 6.56 -8.54
CA TRP A 122 12.48 6.76 -7.89
C TRP A 122 12.59 6.64 -6.36
N LEU A 123 13.29 5.63 -5.85
CA LEU A 123 13.55 5.45 -4.42
C LEU A 123 14.23 6.68 -3.81
N ASP A 124 15.32 7.17 -4.43
CA ASP A 124 16.04 8.37 -3.96
C ASP A 124 15.16 9.62 -3.99
N ARG A 125 14.38 9.79 -5.06
CA ARG A 125 13.49 10.94 -5.21
C ARG A 125 12.38 10.96 -4.17
N CYS A 126 11.77 9.81 -3.89
CA CYS A 126 10.68 9.68 -2.92
C CYS A 126 11.19 9.58 -1.48
N GLY A 127 12.46 9.26 -1.29
CA GLY A 127 13.04 9.11 0.03
C GLY A 127 12.59 7.87 0.79
N VAL A 128 12.39 6.78 0.06
CA VAL A 128 11.92 5.50 0.60
C VAL A 128 12.92 4.38 0.34
N THR A 129 12.77 3.27 1.06
CA THR A 129 13.58 2.06 0.91
C THR A 129 12.66 0.83 0.83
N PRO A 130 13.01 -0.20 0.03
CA PRO A 130 12.25 -1.45 -0.01
C PRO A 130 12.24 -2.21 1.33
N ASP A 131 13.11 -1.86 2.28
CA ASP A 131 13.28 -2.60 3.54
C ASP A 131 12.18 -2.34 4.59
N THR A 132 11.27 -1.41 4.33
CA THR A 132 10.25 -0.95 5.31
C THR A 132 8.95 -1.75 5.25
N ARG A 133 8.89 -2.82 4.47
CA ARG A 133 7.68 -3.62 4.27
C ARG A 133 7.44 -4.56 5.44
N GLU A 134 6.28 -4.44 6.07
CA GLU A 134 5.84 -5.33 7.15
C GLU A 134 5.81 -6.79 6.66
N PRO A 135 6.31 -7.77 7.43
CA PRO A 135 6.13 -9.18 7.14
C PRO A 135 4.64 -9.60 7.14
N VAL A 136 4.33 -10.71 6.48
CA VAL A 136 2.97 -11.27 6.47
C VAL A 136 2.78 -12.14 7.71
N HIS A 137 1.65 -11.98 8.41
CA HIS A 137 1.40 -12.63 9.70
C HIS A 137 0.11 -13.44 9.75
N TYR A 138 -0.98 -12.99 9.11
CA TYR A 138 -2.34 -13.47 9.36
C TYR A 138 -2.93 -14.34 8.24
N ILE A 139 -2.07 -14.86 7.35
CA ILE A 139 -2.47 -15.73 6.24
C ILE A 139 -2.01 -17.16 6.54
N ASP A 140 -2.95 -18.09 6.70
CA ASP A 140 -2.67 -19.48 7.12
C ASP A 140 -1.89 -20.31 6.08
N ASP A 141 -2.09 -20.05 4.79
CA ASP A 141 -1.44 -20.80 3.72
C ASP A 141 -0.07 -20.17 3.36
N PRO A 142 1.05 -20.90 3.47
CA PRO A 142 2.39 -20.35 3.21
C PRO A 142 2.63 -19.90 1.76
N GLU A 143 1.89 -20.43 0.78
CA GLU A 143 1.97 -19.98 -0.61
C GLU A 143 1.19 -18.68 -0.81
N LEU A 144 -0.02 -18.58 -0.27
CA LEU A 144 -0.80 -17.34 -0.29
C LEU A 144 -0.11 -16.22 0.53
N ALA A 145 0.57 -16.58 1.62
CA ALA A 145 1.39 -15.64 2.37
C ALA A 145 2.53 -15.07 1.51
N TYR A 146 3.14 -15.91 0.67
CA TYR A 146 4.13 -15.45 -0.31
C TYR A 146 3.50 -14.59 -1.41
N VAL A 147 2.31 -14.92 -1.92
CA VAL A 147 1.59 -14.07 -2.89
C VAL A 147 1.33 -12.67 -2.31
N MET A 148 0.90 -12.60 -1.05
CA MET A 148 0.72 -11.32 -0.36
C MET A 148 2.05 -10.58 -0.14
N THR A 149 3.11 -11.31 0.24
CA THR A 149 4.46 -10.75 0.37
C THR A 149 4.93 -10.14 -0.94
N ARG A 150 4.74 -10.87 -2.06
CA ARG A 150 5.12 -10.40 -3.40
C ARG A 150 4.39 -9.12 -3.78
N TYR A 151 3.08 -9.07 -3.58
CA TYR A 151 2.29 -7.86 -3.80
C TYR A 151 2.81 -6.69 -2.95
N ARG A 152 3.10 -6.92 -1.67
CA ARG A 152 3.54 -5.88 -0.72
C ARG A 152 4.93 -5.34 -1.07
N GLU A 153 5.87 -6.22 -1.39
CA GLU A 153 7.24 -5.84 -1.72
C GLU A 153 7.36 -5.17 -3.09
N CYS A 154 6.51 -5.56 -4.06
CA CYS A 154 6.48 -4.92 -5.38
C CYS A 154 5.64 -3.64 -5.43
N HIS A 155 5.03 -3.21 -4.31
CA HIS A 155 4.22 -1.99 -4.29
C HIS A 155 4.97 -0.75 -4.81
N ASP A 156 6.24 -0.59 -4.41
CA ASP A 156 7.09 0.51 -4.91
C ASP A 156 7.40 0.38 -6.40
N PHE A 157 7.44 -0.85 -6.93
CA PHE A 157 7.59 -1.02 -8.37
C PHE A 157 6.40 -0.46 -9.13
N TYR A 158 5.19 -0.63 -8.60
CA TYR A 158 3.98 -0.09 -9.22
C TYR A 158 3.96 1.44 -9.21
N HIS A 159 4.45 2.07 -8.13
CA HIS A 159 4.68 3.51 -8.16
C HIS A 159 5.72 3.91 -9.21
N ALA A 160 6.88 3.27 -9.19
CA ALA A 160 8.01 3.64 -10.04
C ALA A 160 7.69 3.47 -11.53
N VAL A 161 7.13 2.32 -11.93
CA VAL A 161 6.79 2.04 -13.33
C VAL A 161 5.70 2.96 -13.86
N CYS A 162 4.73 3.33 -13.01
CA CYS A 162 3.69 4.29 -13.35
C CYS A 162 4.16 5.75 -13.23
N GLY A 163 5.34 6.03 -12.69
CA GLY A 163 5.80 7.40 -12.45
C GLY A 163 4.94 8.17 -11.42
N LEU A 164 4.38 7.45 -10.44
CA LEU A 164 3.60 8.03 -9.35
C LEU A 164 4.52 8.36 -8.15
N SER A 165 4.30 9.50 -7.49
CA SER A 165 5.01 9.83 -6.25
C SER A 165 4.37 9.14 -5.04
N VAL A 166 4.93 9.35 -3.84
CA VAL A 166 4.35 8.94 -2.53
C VAL A 166 3.42 10.01 -1.93
N SER A 167 2.90 10.91 -2.77
CA SER A 167 1.93 11.92 -2.33
C SER A 167 0.54 11.30 -2.12
N VAL A 168 -0.29 11.89 -1.27
CA VAL A 168 -1.66 11.39 -1.02
C VAL A 168 -2.49 11.19 -2.32
N PRO A 169 -2.50 12.13 -3.30
CA PRO A 169 -3.19 11.88 -4.57
C PRO A 169 -2.63 10.68 -5.35
N SER A 170 -1.30 10.53 -5.38
CA SER A 170 -0.62 9.45 -6.11
C SER A 170 -0.83 8.09 -5.44
N GLU A 171 -0.82 8.03 -4.11
CA GLU A 171 -1.19 6.85 -3.32
C GLU A 171 -2.62 6.41 -3.63
N LEU A 172 -3.58 7.35 -3.60
CA LEU A 172 -4.97 7.04 -3.94
C LEU A 172 -5.12 6.56 -5.39
N ALA A 173 -4.38 7.18 -6.32
CA ALA A 173 -4.38 6.75 -7.71
C ALA A 173 -3.84 5.31 -7.82
N LEU A 174 -2.74 5.00 -7.14
CA LEU A 174 -2.20 3.66 -7.12
C LEU A 174 -3.17 2.66 -6.47
N LYS A 175 -3.90 3.01 -5.41
CA LYS A 175 -4.91 2.11 -4.81
C LYS A 175 -6.05 1.79 -5.79
N VAL A 176 -6.48 2.75 -6.61
CA VAL A 176 -7.46 2.49 -7.68
C VAL A 176 -6.87 1.56 -8.75
N PHE A 177 -5.61 1.79 -9.15
CA PHE A 177 -4.90 0.91 -10.08
C PHE A 177 -4.76 -0.51 -9.52
N GLU A 178 -4.36 -0.64 -8.26
CA GLU A 178 -4.19 -1.92 -7.56
C GLU A 178 -5.53 -2.64 -7.38
N LEU A 179 -6.61 -1.93 -7.11
CA LEU A 179 -7.95 -2.52 -7.10
C LEU A 179 -8.29 -3.13 -8.46
N ALA A 180 -8.03 -2.41 -9.54
CA ALA A 180 -8.33 -2.87 -10.89
C ALA A 180 -7.46 -4.07 -11.31
N ASN A 181 -6.17 -4.09 -10.94
CA ASN A 181 -5.25 -5.17 -11.33
C ASN A 181 -5.32 -6.38 -10.37
N PHE A 182 -5.28 -6.14 -9.05
CA PHE A 182 -5.14 -7.19 -8.02
C PHE A 182 -6.43 -7.55 -7.31
N GLY A 183 -7.45 -6.68 -7.32
CA GLY A 183 -8.76 -6.96 -6.73
C GLY A 183 -8.74 -7.18 -5.21
N LEU A 184 -7.76 -6.63 -4.49
CA LEU A 184 -7.67 -6.73 -3.03
C LEU A 184 -8.71 -5.82 -2.37
N PRO A 185 -9.52 -6.30 -1.40
CA PRO A 185 -10.54 -5.47 -0.76
C PRO A 185 -9.99 -4.24 -0.02
N SER A 186 -8.80 -4.34 0.57
CA SER A 186 -8.14 -3.22 1.27
C SER A 186 -7.80 -2.04 0.36
N THR A 187 -7.54 -2.28 -0.93
CA THR A 187 -7.25 -1.19 -1.88
C THR A 187 -8.53 -0.43 -2.23
N ALA A 188 -9.68 -1.12 -2.31
CA ALA A 188 -10.98 -0.46 -2.42
C ALA A 188 -11.29 0.39 -1.18
N LEU A 189 -11.09 -0.16 0.02
CA LEU A 189 -11.27 0.59 1.28
C LEU A 189 -10.38 1.84 1.33
N SER A 190 -9.12 1.71 0.88
CA SER A 190 -8.16 2.82 0.82
C SER A 190 -8.55 3.87 -0.23
N ALA A 191 -9.01 3.45 -1.42
CA ALA A 191 -9.49 4.36 -2.45
C ALA A 191 -10.75 5.13 -1.99
N LEU A 192 -11.68 4.44 -1.32
CA LEU A 192 -12.90 5.04 -0.77
C LEU A 192 -12.60 5.98 0.42
N SER A 193 -11.62 5.68 1.25
CA SER A 193 -11.24 6.58 2.35
C SER A 193 -10.69 7.91 1.85
N GLY A 194 -9.99 7.93 0.70
CA GLY A 194 -9.62 9.17 0.02
C GLY A 194 -10.82 10.02 -0.43
N LEU A 195 -11.95 9.35 -0.75
CA LEU A 195 -13.23 9.97 -1.10
C LEU A 195 -14.04 10.38 0.15
N SER A 196 -13.76 9.86 1.35
CA SER A 196 -14.43 10.30 2.59
C SER A 196 -14.31 11.81 2.84
N ALA A 197 -13.39 12.49 2.13
CA ALA A 197 -13.30 13.94 2.08
C ALA A 197 -14.52 14.65 1.46
N PHE A 198 -15.47 13.94 0.82
CA PHE A 198 -16.78 14.43 0.39
C PHE A 198 -17.75 14.65 1.56
N PHE A 199 -17.51 14.03 2.70
CA PHE A 199 -18.27 14.27 3.93
C PHE A 199 -17.52 15.27 4.83
N PRO A 200 -18.23 16.15 5.57
CA PRO A 200 -17.60 16.99 6.57
C PRO A 200 -16.88 16.10 7.59
N ALA A 201 -15.71 16.53 8.06
CA ALA A 201 -14.99 15.77 9.08
C ALA A 201 -15.87 15.65 10.33
N LEU A 202 -15.97 14.45 10.89
CA LEU A 202 -16.39 14.31 12.28
C LEU A 202 -15.39 15.11 13.13
N PRO A 203 -15.87 15.94 14.08
CA PRO A 203 -14.98 16.65 14.99
C PRO A 203 -14.14 15.62 15.76
N SER A 204 -12.85 15.90 15.96
CA SER A 204 -12.02 15.05 16.83
C SER A 204 -12.67 14.94 18.22
N PRO A 205 -12.43 13.88 19.01
CA PRO A 205 -12.95 13.79 20.38
C PRO A 205 -12.62 15.03 21.22
N THR A 206 -11.42 15.59 21.01
CA THR A 206 -10.98 16.87 21.58
C THR A 206 -11.79 18.07 21.09
N THR A 207 -12.08 18.17 19.79
CA THR A 207 -12.92 19.24 19.22
C THR A 207 -14.37 19.11 19.69
N LEU A 208 -14.87 17.89 19.85
CA LEU A 208 -16.21 17.61 20.36
C LEU A 208 -16.31 17.98 21.84
N ALA A 209 -15.36 17.53 22.67
CA ALA A 209 -15.27 17.92 24.08
C ALA A 209 -15.11 19.44 24.25
N TYR A 210 -14.27 20.08 23.43
CA TYR A 210 -14.12 21.53 23.41
C TYR A 210 -15.44 22.24 23.09
N LYS A 211 -16.17 21.80 22.05
CA LYS A 211 -17.47 22.38 21.68
C LYS A 211 -18.53 22.14 22.75
N LEU A 212 -18.58 20.95 23.35
CA LEU A 212 -19.52 20.62 24.44
C LEU A 212 -19.22 21.38 25.73
N SER A 213 -17.98 21.82 25.95
CA SER A 213 -17.59 22.61 27.12
C SER A 213 -17.98 24.10 27.03
N ARG A 214 -18.44 24.61 25.87
CA ARG A 214 -18.76 26.03 25.70
C ARG A 214 -20.26 26.31 25.83
N PRO A 215 -20.66 27.44 26.44
CA PRO A 215 -22.05 27.88 26.47
C PRO A 215 -22.58 28.10 25.05
N ILE A 216 -23.85 27.76 24.80
CA ILE A 216 -24.51 27.82 23.47
C ILE A 216 -24.35 29.19 22.79
N ARG A 217 -24.30 30.27 23.56
CA ARG A 217 -24.13 31.65 23.06
C ARG A 217 -22.75 31.93 22.43
N PHE A 218 -21.78 31.05 22.60
CA PHE A 218 -20.40 31.17 22.08
C PHE A 218 -20.00 30.04 21.13
N LEU A 219 -20.96 29.26 20.62
CA LEU A 219 -20.69 28.19 19.66
C LEU A 219 -20.60 28.76 18.24
N ASN A 220 -19.37 29.05 17.77
CA ASN A 220 -19.10 29.23 16.35
C ASN A 220 -18.78 27.85 15.72
N PRO A 221 -19.47 27.45 14.63
CA PRO A 221 -19.23 26.17 13.97
C PRO A 221 -17.78 25.95 13.51
N TYR A 222 -17.01 27.03 13.31
CA TYR A 222 -15.61 27.00 12.86
C TYR A 222 -14.56 27.06 13.98
N ASP A 223 -14.96 27.19 15.24
CA ASP A 223 -14.00 27.21 16.35
C ASP A 223 -13.33 25.84 16.53
N LYS A 224 -12.00 25.86 16.70
CA LYS A 224 -11.15 24.70 16.93
C LYS A 224 -10.17 25.00 18.07
N PRO A 225 -9.77 23.99 18.89
CA PRO A 225 -8.75 24.18 19.90
C PRO A 225 -7.42 24.63 19.27
N PRO A 226 -6.65 25.53 19.92
CA PRO A 226 -5.40 26.08 19.36
C PRO A 226 -4.32 25.04 19.02
N SER A 227 -4.39 23.84 19.61
CA SER A 227 -3.45 22.73 19.40
C SER A 227 -3.83 21.80 18.24
N GLU A 228 -4.98 21.99 17.59
CA GLU A 228 -5.42 21.11 16.49
C GLU A 228 -4.61 21.42 15.21
N PRO A 229 -4.02 20.40 14.54
CA PRO A 229 -3.30 20.62 13.29
C PRO A 229 -4.23 21.26 12.24
N LYS A 230 -3.72 22.25 11.50
CA LYS A 230 -4.49 23.03 10.51
C LYS A 230 -5.23 22.16 9.48
N ARG A 231 -4.73 20.94 9.23
CA ARG A 231 -5.42 19.91 8.44
C ARG A 231 -5.05 18.52 8.97
N PRO A 232 -5.99 17.56 9.06
CA PRO A 232 -5.64 16.17 9.33
C PRO A 232 -4.71 15.65 8.24
N LEU A 233 -3.67 14.90 8.64
CA LEU A 233 -2.78 14.22 7.69
C LEU A 233 -3.61 13.31 6.76
N GLY A 234 -3.17 13.16 5.50
CA GLY A 234 -3.80 12.24 4.55
C GLY A 234 -5.03 12.77 3.80
N ARG A 235 -5.37 14.08 3.91
CA ARG A 235 -6.56 14.64 3.24
C ARG A 235 -6.22 15.53 2.04
N LEU A 236 -6.85 15.26 0.89
CA LEU A 236 -6.73 16.03 -0.35
C LEU A 236 -7.24 17.47 -0.19
N THR A 237 -6.57 18.44 -0.82
CA THR A 237 -7.13 19.78 -1.08
C THR A 237 -8.34 19.69 -2.04
N PRO A 238 -9.21 20.72 -2.11
CA PRO A 238 -10.25 20.77 -3.13
C PRO A 238 -9.72 20.63 -4.57
N HIS A 239 -8.61 21.29 -4.89
CA HIS A 239 -7.94 21.17 -6.20
C HIS A 239 -7.41 19.77 -6.46
N GLN A 240 -6.69 19.17 -5.51
CA GLN A 240 -6.17 17.80 -5.63
C GLN A 240 -7.30 16.79 -5.78
N ARG A 241 -8.44 17.02 -5.13
CA ARG A 241 -9.63 16.16 -5.25
C ARG A 241 -10.25 16.25 -6.64
N ASP A 242 -10.42 17.46 -7.16
CA ASP A 242 -10.98 17.66 -8.50
C ASP A 242 -10.10 16.98 -9.56
N ARG A 243 -8.78 17.22 -9.51
CA ARG A 243 -7.82 16.50 -10.37
C ARG A 243 -7.85 14.99 -10.17
N PHE A 244 -7.93 14.52 -8.93
CA PHE A 244 -8.00 13.09 -8.64
C PHE A 244 -9.22 12.44 -9.31
N VAL A 245 -10.41 13.01 -9.13
CA VAL A 245 -11.66 12.46 -9.65
C VAL A 245 -11.72 12.55 -11.18
N ARG A 246 -11.25 13.66 -11.77
CA ARG A 246 -11.36 13.91 -13.21
C ARG A 246 -10.27 13.24 -14.03
N GLU A 247 -9.06 13.15 -13.49
CA GLU A 247 -7.88 12.72 -14.24
C GLU A 247 -7.33 11.39 -13.71
N PHE A 248 -6.93 11.35 -12.43
CA PHE A 248 -6.15 10.23 -11.90
C PHE A 248 -6.98 8.96 -11.70
N ALA A 249 -8.16 9.02 -11.09
CA ALA A 249 -8.96 7.83 -10.83
C ALA A 249 -9.42 7.13 -12.13
N PRO A 250 -9.92 7.85 -13.17
CA PRO A 250 -10.23 7.25 -14.46
C PRO A 250 -9.01 6.66 -15.16
N TRP A 251 -7.85 7.35 -15.11
CA TRP A 251 -6.60 6.81 -15.64
C TRP A 251 -6.21 5.52 -14.91
N ALA A 252 -6.15 5.56 -13.58
CA ALA A 252 -5.68 4.47 -12.74
C ALA A 252 -6.53 3.21 -12.94
N PHE A 253 -7.85 3.37 -12.99
CA PHE A 253 -8.76 2.25 -13.24
C PHE A 253 -8.53 1.64 -14.62
N ARG A 254 -8.48 2.45 -15.68
CA ARG A 254 -8.26 1.94 -17.04
C ARG A 254 -6.89 1.28 -17.19
N CYS A 255 -5.84 1.94 -16.70
CA CYS A 255 -4.48 1.44 -16.78
C CYS A 255 -4.33 0.13 -15.99
N GLY A 256 -4.86 0.07 -14.76
CA GLY A 256 -4.79 -1.13 -13.93
C GLY A 256 -5.60 -2.30 -14.50
N ALA A 257 -6.78 -2.03 -15.08
CA ALA A 257 -7.64 -3.05 -15.67
C ALA A 257 -7.12 -3.57 -17.02
N SER A 258 -6.43 -2.74 -17.80
CA SER A 258 -5.84 -3.13 -19.09
C SER A 258 -4.44 -3.72 -18.96
N ALA A 259 -3.73 -3.44 -17.87
CA ALA A 259 -2.42 -4.01 -17.62
C ALA A 259 -2.49 -5.53 -17.47
N ARG A 260 -1.39 -6.20 -17.84
CA ARG A 260 -1.16 -7.62 -17.51
C ARG A 260 -1.33 -7.84 -16.00
N PRO A 261 -1.71 -9.05 -15.53
CA PRO A 261 -1.69 -9.36 -14.10
C PRO A 261 -0.27 -9.17 -13.53
N LEU A 262 -0.03 -8.05 -12.86
CA LEU A 262 1.34 -7.65 -12.46
C LEU A 262 1.91 -8.52 -11.35
N ILE A 263 1.07 -9.30 -10.68
CA ILE A 263 1.50 -10.32 -9.72
C ILE A 263 2.38 -11.39 -10.39
N THR A 264 2.30 -11.52 -11.72
CA THR A 264 3.08 -12.46 -12.53
C THR A 264 4.41 -11.90 -13.03
N ALA A 265 4.68 -10.60 -12.84
CA ALA A 265 5.87 -9.95 -13.36
C ALA A 265 7.13 -10.28 -12.54
N TYR A 266 8.15 -10.81 -13.21
CA TYR A 266 9.46 -11.17 -12.65
C TYR A 266 10.44 -10.00 -12.78
N TRP A 267 10.17 -8.93 -12.04
CA TRP A 267 10.92 -7.65 -12.07
C TRP A 267 12.44 -7.82 -11.97
N GLU A 268 12.89 -8.75 -11.13
CA GLU A 268 14.30 -8.97 -10.82
C GLU A 268 15.12 -9.54 -12.00
N LYS A 269 14.43 -10.09 -13.01
CA LYS A 269 15.05 -10.59 -14.24
C LYS A 269 15.04 -9.56 -15.37
N ARG A 270 14.60 -8.33 -15.10
CA ARG A 270 14.28 -7.31 -16.11
C ARG A 270 14.91 -5.95 -15.84
N TRP A 271 15.92 -5.88 -14.96
CA TRP A 271 16.54 -4.61 -14.56
C TRP A 271 17.13 -3.84 -15.73
N ASP A 272 17.68 -4.53 -16.73
CA ASP A 272 18.31 -4.00 -17.93
C ASP A 272 17.32 -3.59 -19.02
N GLN A 273 16.06 -4.01 -18.89
CA GLN A 273 15.04 -3.72 -19.89
C GLN A 273 14.75 -2.21 -19.95
N PRO A 274 14.67 -1.62 -21.17
CA PRO A 274 14.18 -0.26 -21.34
C PRO A 274 12.79 -0.07 -20.73
N ILE A 275 12.60 1.00 -19.96
CA ILE A 275 11.37 1.26 -19.21
C ILE A 275 10.15 1.41 -20.12
N ASP A 276 10.32 2.00 -21.31
CA ASP A 276 9.24 2.17 -22.27
C ASP A 276 8.78 0.83 -22.84
N ASP A 277 9.71 -0.10 -23.09
CA ASP A 277 9.39 -1.45 -23.54
C ASP A 277 8.72 -2.26 -22.44
N LEU A 278 9.22 -2.15 -21.20
CA LEU A 278 8.62 -2.76 -20.03
C LEU A 278 7.17 -2.28 -19.86
N LYS A 279 6.91 -0.97 -19.92
CA LYS A 279 5.56 -0.40 -19.81
C LYS A 279 4.65 -0.87 -20.93
N ARG A 280 5.15 -0.89 -22.17
CA ARG A 280 4.42 -1.40 -23.34
C ARG A 280 4.00 -2.86 -23.18
N GLU A 281 4.92 -3.72 -22.74
CA GLU A 281 4.65 -5.14 -22.52
C GLU A 281 3.68 -5.39 -21.35
N LEU A 282 3.79 -4.58 -20.30
CA LEU A 282 2.89 -4.66 -19.14
C LEU A 282 1.52 -4.03 -19.39
N GLY A 283 1.33 -3.29 -20.49
CA GLY A 283 0.10 -2.55 -20.75
C GLY A 283 -0.08 -1.32 -19.86
N ILE A 284 1.02 -0.70 -19.43
CA ILE A 284 1.05 0.48 -18.56
C ILE A 284 1.35 1.72 -19.41
N TRP A 285 0.61 2.80 -19.20
CA TRP A 285 0.87 4.10 -19.82
C TRP A 285 0.89 5.21 -18.77
N ASP A 286 1.48 6.35 -19.12
CA ASP A 286 1.75 7.42 -18.18
C ASP A 286 0.47 8.04 -17.57
N PRO A 287 0.53 8.40 -16.27
CA PRO A 287 -0.54 9.12 -15.60
C PRO A 287 -0.63 10.57 -16.10
N PRO A 288 -1.73 11.26 -15.74
CA PRO A 288 -1.76 12.71 -15.76
C PRO A 288 -0.55 13.29 -15.00
N GLN A 289 -0.16 14.53 -15.32
CA GLN A 289 1.05 15.12 -14.76
C GLN A 289 1.06 15.11 -13.23
N VAL A 290 2.06 14.42 -12.68
CA VAL A 290 2.29 14.28 -11.24
C VAL A 290 3.07 15.49 -10.73
N GLU A 291 2.56 16.09 -9.67
CA GLU A 291 3.27 17.14 -8.94
C GLU A 291 4.34 16.49 -8.04
N TRP A 292 5.61 16.78 -8.33
CA TRP A 292 6.73 16.27 -7.57
C TRP A 292 7.24 17.33 -6.59
N GLY A 293 7.52 16.91 -5.36
CA GLY A 293 8.33 17.70 -4.43
C GLY A 293 9.80 17.75 -4.85
N LYS A 294 10.60 18.53 -4.13
CA LYS A 294 12.06 18.50 -4.21
C LYS A 294 12.55 17.08 -3.89
N SER A 295 13.54 16.57 -4.62
CA SER A 295 14.14 15.27 -4.30
C SER A 295 14.84 15.31 -2.94
N LEU A 296 15.06 14.16 -2.30
CA LEU A 296 15.83 14.13 -1.05
C LEU A 296 17.25 14.66 -1.25
N SER A 297 17.91 14.31 -2.35
CA SER A 297 19.26 14.77 -2.65
C SER A 297 19.31 16.31 -2.80
N GLU A 298 18.33 16.91 -3.46
CA GLU A 298 18.17 18.36 -3.55
C GLU A 298 17.91 18.99 -2.17
N ALA A 299 16.98 18.43 -1.41
CA ALA A 299 16.63 18.92 -0.08
C ALA A 299 17.81 18.82 0.90
N LYS A 300 18.61 17.75 0.80
CA LYS A 300 19.84 17.55 1.59
C LYS A 300 20.89 18.59 1.22
N ARG A 301 21.18 18.77 -0.08
CA ARG A 301 22.13 19.79 -0.56
C ARG A 301 21.72 21.21 -0.16
N GLU A 302 20.43 21.52 -0.16
CA GLU A 302 19.94 22.83 0.27
C GLU A 302 20.09 23.04 1.77
N ARG A 303 19.83 22.01 2.58
CA ARG A 303 20.08 22.04 4.04
C ARG A 303 21.57 22.24 4.34
N GLU A 304 22.44 21.51 3.65
CA GLU A 304 23.90 21.66 3.77
C GLU A 304 24.35 23.06 3.37
N ARG A 305 23.84 23.59 2.25
CA ARG A 305 24.14 24.96 1.81
C ARG A 305 23.65 26.02 2.80
N ARG A 306 22.46 25.87 3.37
CA ARG A 306 21.92 26.75 4.42
C ARG A 306 22.78 26.73 5.67
N LYS A 307 23.18 25.53 6.12
CA LYS A 307 24.05 25.37 7.29
C LYS A 307 25.41 26.04 7.07
N ALA A 308 26.02 25.85 5.90
CA ALA A 308 27.28 26.50 5.53
C ALA A 308 27.16 28.05 5.51
N LEU A 309 26.04 28.59 5.00
CA LEU A 309 25.74 30.03 5.02
C LEU A 309 25.58 30.57 6.45
N GLU A 310 24.90 29.85 7.33
CA GLU A 310 24.74 30.24 8.75
C GLU A 310 26.08 30.20 9.50
N GLU A 311 26.92 29.21 9.25
CA GLU A 311 28.27 29.10 9.83
C GLU A 311 29.19 30.23 9.34
N THR A 312 29.14 30.57 8.05
CA THR A 312 29.90 31.69 7.47
C THR A 312 29.43 33.03 8.05
N SER A 313 28.12 33.23 8.18
CA SER A 313 27.55 34.45 8.77
C SER A 313 27.95 34.64 10.24
N LYS A 314 27.96 33.54 11.02
CA LYS A 314 28.42 33.55 12.42
C LYS A 314 29.92 33.84 12.53
N ALA A 315 30.74 33.29 11.65
CA ALA A 315 32.18 33.56 11.62
C ALA A 315 32.46 35.04 11.33
N ASN A 316 31.84 35.61 10.30
CA ASN A 316 32.00 37.02 9.94
C ASN A 316 31.48 37.97 11.04
N GLY A 317 30.38 37.60 11.71
CA GLY A 317 29.85 38.38 12.83
C GLY A 317 30.73 38.32 14.10
N ALA A 318 31.44 37.21 14.32
CA ALA A 318 32.40 37.07 15.42
C ALA A 318 33.69 37.86 15.14
N GLU A 319 34.15 37.88 13.89
CA GLU A 319 35.32 38.66 13.44
C GLU A 319 35.07 40.17 13.57
N GLN A 320 33.90 40.65 13.16
CA GLN A 320 33.49 42.05 13.38
C GLN A 320 33.32 42.44 14.86
N ALA A 321 33.02 41.49 15.74
CA ALA A 321 32.91 41.73 17.18
C ALA A 321 34.26 41.76 17.92
N LEU A 322 35.33 41.27 17.28
CA LEU A 322 36.70 41.32 17.80
C LEU A 322 37.47 42.58 17.36
N GLU A 323 36.97 43.30 16.35
CA GLU A 323 37.54 44.57 15.85
C GLU A 323 36.98 45.83 16.55
N VAL A 324 36.13 45.68 17.57
CA VAL A 324 35.55 46.77 18.40
C VAL A 324 36.09 46.70 19.82
#